data_AF-A0A2R6AKF1-F1
#
_entry.id   AF-A0A2R6AKF1-F1
#
_cell.length_a   1.000
_cell.length_b   1.000
_cell.length_c   1.000
_cell.angle_alpha   90.00
_cell.angle_beta   90.00
_cell.angle_gamma   90.00
#
_symmetry.space_group_name_H-M   'P 1'
#
loop_
_entity.id
_entity.type
_entity.pdbx_description
1 polymer ?
#
loop_
_entity_poly.entity_id
_entity_poly.type
_entity_poly.pdbx_seq_one_letter_code
_entity_poly.pdbx_strand_id
1 'polypeptide(L)'
;MITTLILAFTAVIISIKANILRNITKKINAKVEPFLKKFLGSTHNLNSMKIDETFDNFLKSIRRIAYSRFRLIASYLVITIRWILLSVVALLVTYSIGYYKLSIWEVMIVMMIAEIVSTTPIAIPGMLGILDAAVIGSYVALGTPVTIATSIDLLTRLILFVVNIPLTGTLFYKYLKDASDQQQNKS
;
A
#
# COMPACT_ATOMS: atom_id res chain seq x y z
N MET A 1 13.88 12.75 -7.97
CA MET A 1 13.97 11.39 -8.53
C MET A 1 15.23 10.65 -8.11
N ILE A 2 16.44 11.20 -8.32
CA ILE A 2 17.68 10.58 -7.81
C ILE A 2 17.58 10.37 -6.29
N THR A 3 17.00 11.33 -5.56
CA THR A 3 16.79 11.25 -4.11
C THR A 3 15.84 10.15 -3.66
N THR A 4 14.70 9.93 -4.33
CA THR A 4 13.72 8.88 -3.98
C THR A 4 14.23 7.49 -4.35
N LEU A 5 14.90 7.36 -5.49
CA LEU A 5 15.57 6.12 -5.88
C LEU A 5 16.70 5.79 -4.90
N ILE A 6 17.52 6.79 -4.52
CA ILE A 6 18.55 6.64 -3.48
C ILE A 6 17.92 6.27 -2.14
N LEU A 7 16.79 6.84 -1.74
CA LEU A 7 16.11 6.52 -0.48
C LEU A 7 15.57 5.09 -0.47
N ALA A 8 14.96 4.64 -1.57
CA ALA A 8 14.52 3.26 -1.73
C ALA A 8 15.73 2.29 -1.76
N PHE A 9 16.78 2.63 -2.48
CA PHE A 9 17.99 1.81 -2.60
C PHE A 9 18.77 1.77 -1.28
N THR A 10 18.88 2.88 -0.56
CA THR A 10 19.47 2.93 0.78
C THR A 10 18.62 2.19 1.79
N ALA A 11 17.28 2.32 1.76
CA ALA A 11 16.39 1.54 2.61
C ALA A 11 16.52 0.03 2.35
N VAL A 12 16.69 -0.37 1.07
CA VAL A 12 16.96 -1.76 0.67
C VAL A 12 18.35 -2.21 1.13
N ILE A 13 19.41 -1.42 0.94
CA ILE A 13 20.76 -1.74 1.41
C ILE A 13 20.83 -1.83 2.95
N ILE A 14 20.16 -0.92 3.65
CA ILE A 14 20.01 -0.91 5.11
C ILE A 14 19.26 -2.18 5.57
N SER A 15 18.21 -2.58 4.83
CA SER A 15 17.47 -3.82 5.07
C SER A 15 18.25 -5.09 4.67
N ILE A 16 19.26 -4.99 3.80
CA ILE A 16 20.13 -6.11 3.45
C ILE A 16 21.20 -6.33 4.52
N LYS A 17 21.64 -5.29 5.23
CA LYS A 17 22.60 -5.46 6.34
C LYS A 17 21.89 -6.04 7.58
N ALA A 18 22.02 -7.36 7.78
CA ALA A 18 21.50 -8.03 8.98
C ALA A 18 21.99 -7.41 10.30
N ASN A 19 23.18 -6.80 10.34
CA ASN A 19 23.65 -6.10 11.53
C ASN A 19 22.83 -4.84 11.85
N ILE A 20 22.35 -4.11 10.83
CA ILE A 20 21.52 -2.93 11.03
C ILE A 20 20.11 -3.36 11.44
N LEU A 21 19.53 -4.35 10.75
CA LEU A 21 18.26 -4.97 11.18
C LEU A 21 18.34 -5.48 12.62
N ARG A 22 19.39 -6.19 13.00
CA ARG A 22 19.58 -6.68 14.38
C ARG A 22 19.69 -5.54 15.39
N ASN A 23 20.36 -4.44 15.07
CA ASN A 23 20.44 -3.26 15.92
C ASN A 23 19.11 -2.49 16.01
N ILE A 24 18.38 -2.36 14.90
CA ILE A 24 17.05 -1.74 14.86
C ILE A 24 16.08 -2.60 15.68
N THR A 25 16.06 -3.92 15.50
CA THR A 25 15.23 -4.82 16.31
C THR A 25 15.57 -4.71 17.80
N LYS A 26 16.85 -4.62 18.17
CA LYS A 26 17.26 -4.40 19.58
C LYS A 26 16.78 -3.05 20.12
N LYS A 27 16.93 -1.96 19.34
CA LYS A 27 16.49 -0.61 19.72
C LYS A 27 14.97 -0.51 19.83
N ILE A 28 14.24 -1.13 18.91
CA ILE A 28 12.78 -1.21 18.94
C ILE A 28 12.35 -2.02 20.17
N ASN A 29 12.96 -3.18 20.45
CA ASN A 29 12.64 -3.98 21.62
C ASN A 29 12.82 -3.18 22.93
N ALA A 30 13.94 -2.48 23.08
CA ALA A 30 14.26 -1.69 24.28
C ALA A 30 13.38 -0.43 24.45
N LYS A 31 12.79 0.09 23.38
CA LYS A 31 11.97 1.33 23.41
C LYS A 31 10.48 1.05 23.44
N VAL A 32 10.06 -0.05 22.82
CA VAL A 32 8.66 -0.47 22.76
C VAL A 32 8.22 -1.13 24.07
N GLU A 33 9.09 -1.90 24.73
CA GLU A 33 8.76 -2.51 26.03
C GLU A 33 8.32 -1.47 27.11
N PRO A 34 9.05 -0.36 27.35
CA PRO A 34 8.60 0.66 28.30
C PRO A 34 7.45 1.54 27.75
N PHE A 35 7.37 1.75 26.43
CA PHE A 35 6.29 2.53 25.82
C PHE A 35 4.94 1.81 25.92
N LEU A 36 4.92 0.50 25.70
CA LEU A 36 3.71 -0.32 25.86
C LEU A 36 3.28 -0.42 27.31
N LYS A 37 4.21 -0.67 28.24
CA LYS A 37 3.92 -0.66 29.68
C LYS A 37 3.31 0.68 30.13
N LYS A 38 3.77 1.80 29.54
CA LYS A 38 3.26 3.15 29.84
C LYS A 38 1.93 3.48 29.15
N PHE A 39 1.69 2.99 27.93
CA PHE A 39 0.52 3.36 27.12
C PHE A 39 -0.67 2.40 27.31
N LEU A 40 -0.43 1.12 27.58
CA LEU A 40 -1.47 0.12 27.89
C LEU A 40 -1.73 -0.02 29.40
N GLY A 41 -0.83 0.48 30.24
CA GLY A 41 -0.87 0.30 31.70
C GLY A 41 -1.92 1.11 32.46
N SER A 42 -2.95 1.69 31.82
CA SER A 42 -3.93 2.49 32.55
C SER A 42 -5.38 2.42 32.06
N THR A 43 -5.73 1.64 31.03
CA THR A 43 -7.11 1.63 30.54
C THR A 43 -7.58 0.22 30.22
N HIS A 44 -8.37 -0.31 31.15
CA HIS A 44 -9.30 -1.45 31.04
C HIS A 44 -8.72 -2.85 31.28
N ASN A 45 -9.53 -3.66 31.98
CA ASN A 45 -9.31 -5.04 32.42
C ASN A 45 -9.34 -6.03 31.22
N LEU A 46 -8.60 -5.69 30.16
CA LEU A 46 -8.32 -6.58 29.06
C LEU A 46 -7.24 -7.55 29.57
N ASN A 47 -7.50 -8.85 29.46
CA ASN A 47 -6.60 -9.92 29.87
C ASN A 47 -5.17 -9.65 29.34
N SER A 48 -4.34 -9.04 30.19
CA SER A 48 -3.03 -8.47 29.83
C SER A 48 -2.13 -9.53 29.20
N MET A 49 -2.30 -10.77 29.65
CA MET A 49 -1.61 -11.95 29.13
C MET A 49 -1.84 -12.17 27.63
N LYS A 50 -3.05 -11.91 27.11
CA LYS A 50 -3.38 -12.11 25.69
C LYS A 50 -2.85 -10.97 24.81
N ILE A 51 -2.81 -9.75 25.34
CA ILE A 51 -2.22 -8.59 24.65
C ILE A 51 -0.70 -8.76 24.58
N ASP A 52 -0.08 -9.14 25.68
CA ASP A 52 1.36 -9.39 25.76
C ASP A 52 1.77 -10.55 24.84
N GLU A 53 1.00 -11.65 24.82
CA GLU A 53 1.23 -12.79 23.92
C GLU A 53 1.07 -12.39 22.44
N THR A 54 0.03 -11.63 22.09
CA THR A 54 -0.19 -11.15 20.71
C THR A 54 0.95 -10.24 20.28
N PHE A 55 1.42 -9.38 21.19
CA PHE A 55 2.50 -8.45 20.94
C PHE A 55 3.86 -9.17 20.79
N ASP A 56 4.14 -10.16 21.64
CA ASP A 56 5.33 -11.01 21.52
C ASP A 56 5.33 -11.82 20.22
N ASN A 57 4.17 -12.35 19.83
CA ASN A 57 4.00 -13.05 18.56
C ASN A 57 4.21 -12.11 17.35
N PHE A 58 3.76 -10.86 17.44
CA PHE A 58 4.03 -9.83 16.44
C PHE A 58 5.53 -9.52 16.33
N LEU A 59 6.21 -9.29 17.47
CA LEU A 59 7.65 -9.05 17.49
C LEU A 59 8.45 -10.25 16.95
N LYS A 60 8.04 -11.46 17.29
CA LYS A 60 8.63 -12.71 16.78
C LYS A 60 8.46 -12.84 15.27
N SER A 61 7.30 -12.44 14.74
CA SER A 61 7.00 -12.42 13.30
C SER A 61 7.83 -11.37 12.56
N ILE A 62 7.95 -10.14 13.10
CA ILE A 62 8.86 -9.11 12.55
C ILE A 62 10.29 -9.62 12.51
N ARG A 63 10.76 -10.27 13.59
CA ARG A 63 12.13 -10.81 13.66
C ARG A 63 12.36 -11.92 12.62
N ARG A 64 11.34 -12.75 12.37
CA ARG A 64 11.40 -13.82 11.36
C ARG A 64 11.44 -13.25 9.94
N ILE A 65 10.63 -12.22 9.65
CA ILE A 65 10.63 -11.50 8.37
C ILE A 65 11.98 -10.80 8.16
N ALA A 66 12.51 -10.14 9.20
CA ALA A 66 13.82 -9.48 9.19
C ALA A 66 14.98 -10.44 8.87
N TYR A 67 14.86 -11.72 9.21
CA TYR A 67 15.89 -12.71 8.91
C TYR A 67 15.89 -13.14 7.44
N SER A 68 14.76 -12.99 6.73
CA SER A 68 14.61 -13.43 5.34
C SER A 68 14.73 -12.26 4.37
N ARG A 69 15.97 -11.81 4.15
CA ARG A 69 16.31 -10.68 3.26
C ARG A 69 15.70 -10.82 1.86
N PHE A 70 15.70 -12.03 1.29
CA PHE A 70 15.12 -12.29 -0.03
C PHE A 70 13.61 -12.04 -0.08
N ARG A 71 12.85 -12.45 0.95
CA ARG A 71 11.39 -12.23 0.99
C ARG A 71 11.05 -10.75 1.13
N LEU A 72 11.83 -10.00 1.89
CA LEU A 72 11.69 -8.54 2.00
C LEU A 72 11.93 -7.85 0.66
N ILE A 73 13.04 -8.17 -0.02
CA ILE A 73 13.36 -7.60 -1.33
C ILE A 73 12.29 -7.95 -2.36
N ALA A 74 11.86 -9.22 -2.40
CA ALA A 74 10.79 -9.66 -3.29
C ALA A 74 9.50 -8.85 -3.05
N SER A 75 9.15 -8.59 -1.79
CA SER A 75 7.97 -7.78 -1.45
C SER A 75 8.11 -6.34 -1.96
N TYR A 76 9.27 -5.72 -1.79
CA TYR A 76 9.54 -4.38 -2.33
C TYR A 76 9.52 -4.34 -3.87
N LEU A 77 10.03 -5.38 -4.53
CA LEU A 77 9.97 -5.48 -5.98
C LEU A 77 8.53 -5.61 -6.47
N VAL A 78 7.73 -6.46 -5.83
CA VAL A 78 6.31 -6.63 -6.17
C VAL A 78 5.56 -5.30 -6.06
N ILE A 79 5.80 -4.52 -5.00
CA ILE A 79 5.10 -3.23 -4.83
C ILE A 79 5.58 -2.18 -5.85
N THR A 80 6.87 -2.17 -6.16
CA THR A 80 7.45 -1.27 -7.17
C THR A 80 6.90 -1.60 -8.56
N ILE A 81 6.87 -2.89 -8.91
CA ILE A 81 6.32 -3.39 -10.18
C ILE A 81 4.84 -3.01 -10.30
N ARG A 82 4.07 -3.18 -9.22
CA ARG A 82 2.66 -2.76 -9.17
C ARG A 82 2.50 -1.27 -9.50
N TRP A 83 3.29 -0.39 -8.90
CA TRP A 83 3.20 1.05 -9.18
C TRP A 83 3.62 1.42 -10.61
N ILE A 84 4.61 0.73 -11.16
CA ILE A 84 5.00 0.91 -12.57
C ILE A 84 3.85 0.47 -13.48
N LEU A 85 3.28 -0.72 -13.26
CA LEU A 85 2.14 -1.24 -14.03
C LEU A 85 0.95 -0.27 -13.98
N LEU A 86 0.64 0.25 -12.79
CA LEU A 86 -0.42 1.25 -12.61
C LEU A 86 -0.17 2.51 -13.45
N SER A 87 1.07 2.98 -13.48
CA SER A 87 1.47 4.14 -14.29
C SER A 87 1.42 3.86 -15.79
N VAL A 88 1.78 2.64 -16.21
CA VAL A 88 1.65 2.20 -17.60
C VAL A 88 0.18 2.17 -18.02
N VAL A 89 -0.73 1.69 -17.18
CA VAL A 89 -2.18 1.73 -17.46
C VAL A 89 -2.65 3.17 -17.69
N ALA A 90 -2.28 4.10 -16.81
CA ALA A 90 -2.65 5.51 -16.96
C ALA A 90 -2.05 6.13 -18.23
N LEU A 91 -0.79 5.80 -18.59
CA LEU A 91 -0.17 6.27 -19.82
C LEU A 91 -0.89 5.71 -21.06
N LEU A 92 -1.23 4.42 -21.07
CA LEU A 92 -1.99 3.82 -22.16
C LEU A 92 -3.36 4.49 -22.32
N VAL A 93 -4.04 4.83 -21.22
CA VAL A 93 -5.27 5.62 -21.23
C VAL A 93 -5.06 6.99 -21.88
N THR A 94 -3.99 7.71 -21.51
CA THR A 94 -3.67 9.00 -22.14
C THR A 94 -3.49 8.88 -23.65
N TYR A 95 -2.85 7.80 -24.11
CA TYR A 95 -2.65 7.54 -25.53
C TYR A 95 -3.93 7.09 -26.23
N SER A 96 -4.81 6.34 -25.56
CA SER A 96 -6.09 5.90 -26.10
C SER A 96 -7.06 7.05 -26.37
N ILE A 97 -6.99 8.12 -25.58
CA ILE A 97 -7.78 9.35 -25.82
C ILE A 97 -7.10 10.33 -26.79
N GLY A 98 -5.97 9.93 -27.40
CA GLY A 98 -5.23 10.74 -28.38
C GLY A 98 -4.32 11.81 -27.78
N TYR A 99 -4.00 11.75 -26.48
CA TYR A 99 -3.15 12.73 -25.81
C TYR A 99 -1.74 12.20 -25.55
N TYR A 100 -0.79 12.57 -26.42
CA TYR A 100 0.60 12.08 -26.41
C TYR A 100 1.62 13.04 -25.77
N LYS A 101 1.16 14.14 -25.17
CA LYS A 101 2.07 15.18 -24.64
C LYS A 101 2.72 14.80 -23.30
N LEU A 102 2.15 13.83 -22.59
CA LEU A 102 2.65 13.39 -21.29
C LEU A 102 3.69 12.29 -21.47
N SER A 103 4.85 12.48 -20.86
CA SER A 103 5.86 11.45 -20.71
C SER A 103 5.46 10.44 -19.62
N ILE A 104 6.05 9.24 -19.68
CA ILE A 104 5.86 8.22 -18.62
C ILE A 104 6.26 8.76 -17.24
N TRP A 105 7.24 9.65 -17.16
CA TRP A 105 7.71 10.22 -15.90
C TRP A 105 6.68 11.12 -15.24
N GLU A 106 6.02 11.95 -16.03
CA GLU A 106 4.93 12.82 -15.59
C GLU A 106 3.75 11.99 -15.08
N VAL A 107 3.35 10.97 -15.84
CA VAL A 107 2.28 10.05 -15.42
C VAL A 107 2.65 9.31 -14.14
N MET A 108 3.88 8.81 -14.01
CA MET A 108 4.34 8.15 -12.78
C MET A 108 4.25 9.05 -11.55
N ILE A 109 4.63 10.34 -11.67
CA ILE A 109 4.51 11.29 -10.55
C ILE A 109 3.05 11.44 -10.13
N VAL A 110 2.15 11.60 -11.09
CA VAL A 110 0.70 11.72 -10.79
C VAL A 110 0.18 10.46 -10.11
N MET A 111 0.54 9.26 -10.59
CA MET A 111 0.09 8.00 -9.99
C MET A 111 0.72 7.75 -8.62
N MET A 112 1.92 8.27 -8.33
CA MET A 112 2.49 8.24 -6.99
C MET A 112 1.73 9.14 -6.02
N ILE A 113 1.31 10.33 -6.47
CA ILE A 113 0.43 11.20 -5.67
C ILE A 113 -0.89 10.49 -5.38
N ALA A 114 -1.46 9.83 -6.41
CA ALA A 114 -2.66 9.03 -6.28
C ALA A 114 -2.54 7.95 -5.18
N GLU A 115 -1.43 7.22 -5.14
CA GLU A 115 -1.19 6.18 -4.11
C GLU A 115 -0.96 6.74 -2.70
N ILE A 116 -0.34 7.92 -2.57
CA ILE A 116 -0.20 8.59 -1.27
C ILE A 116 -1.58 9.00 -0.75
N VAL A 117 -2.41 9.59 -1.61
CA VAL A 117 -3.78 9.97 -1.25
C VAL A 117 -4.61 8.73 -0.94
N SER A 118 -4.46 7.65 -1.72
CA SER A 118 -5.24 6.41 -1.57
C SER A 118 -4.98 5.68 -0.25
N THR A 119 -3.78 5.80 0.29
CA THR A 119 -3.37 5.17 1.56
C THR A 119 -3.71 6.00 2.79
N THR A 120 -4.22 7.22 2.59
CA THR A 120 -4.64 8.08 3.69
C THR A 120 -5.95 7.52 4.28
N PRO A 121 -6.04 7.32 5.61
CA PRO A 121 -7.25 6.79 6.24
C PRO A 121 -8.34 7.87 6.26
N ILE A 122 -9.06 7.98 5.16
CA ILE A 122 -10.23 8.84 4.99
C ILE A 122 -11.44 7.91 4.95
N ALA A 123 -12.42 8.15 5.82
CA ALA A 123 -13.61 7.29 5.99
C ALA A 123 -14.60 7.34 4.81
N ILE A 124 -14.14 7.66 3.60
CA ILE A 124 -14.94 7.77 2.38
C ILE A 124 -14.69 6.52 1.53
N PRO A 125 -15.70 5.64 1.36
CA PRO A 125 -15.61 4.48 0.50
C PRO A 125 -15.23 4.89 -0.93
N GLY A 126 -14.18 4.29 -1.48
CA GLY A 126 -13.72 4.55 -2.85
C GLY A 126 -13.04 5.90 -3.09
N MET A 127 -12.94 6.76 -2.07
CA MET A 127 -12.27 8.08 -2.10
C MET A 127 -12.67 8.94 -3.32
N LEU A 128 -13.93 8.84 -3.73
CA LEU A 128 -14.47 9.64 -4.82
C LEU A 128 -14.40 11.13 -4.46
N GLY A 129 -14.05 11.97 -5.42
CA GLY A 129 -13.84 13.40 -5.24
C GLY A 129 -12.44 13.76 -4.72
N ILE A 130 -11.97 13.19 -3.61
CA ILE A 130 -10.66 13.56 -3.04
C ILE A 130 -9.51 13.10 -3.92
N LEU A 131 -9.52 11.81 -4.27
CA LEU A 131 -8.48 11.24 -5.12
C LEU A 131 -8.58 11.80 -6.54
N ASP A 132 -9.80 12.08 -7.03
CA ASP A 132 -10.02 12.68 -8.36
C ASP A 132 -9.43 14.10 -8.42
N ALA A 133 -9.71 14.92 -7.40
CA ALA A 133 -9.17 16.26 -7.29
C ALA A 133 -7.64 16.26 -7.24
N ALA A 134 -7.04 15.31 -6.52
CA ALA A 134 -5.59 15.18 -6.44
C ALA A 134 -4.98 14.78 -7.79
N VAL A 135 -5.54 13.79 -8.48
CA VAL A 135 -5.05 13.30 -9.77
C VAL A 135 -5.24 14.32 -10.87
N ILE A 136 -6.46 14.85 -11.03
CA ILE A 136 -6.80 15.85 -12.04
C ILE A 136 -5.98 17.11 -11.81
N GLY A 137 -5.91 17.60 -10.56
CA GLY A 137 -5.10 18.76 -10.19
C GLY A 137 -3.63 18.58 -10.52
N SER A 138 -3.09 17.37 -10.32
CA SER A 138 -1.70 17.06 -10.66
C SER A 138 -1.45 17.07 -12.18
N TYR A 139 -2.34 16.49 -12.98
CA TYR A 139 -2.24 16.57 -14.44
C TYR A 139 -2.36 18.01 -14.96
N VAL A 140 -3.26 18.81 -14.37
CA VAL A 140 -3.45 20.21 -14.72
C VAL A 140 -2.22 21.04 -14.36
N ALA A 141 -1.59 20.78 -13.21
CA ALA A 141 -0.34 21.41 -12.83
C ALA A 141 0.81 21.11 -13.81
N LEU A 142 0.76 19.98 -14.50
CA LEU A 142 1.67 19.60 -15.59
C LEU A 142 1.28 20.18 -16.96
N GLY A 143 0.30 21.09 -17.00
CA GLY A 143 -0.14 21.77 -18.22
C GLY A 143 -1.19 20.99 -19.04
N THR A 144 -1.77 19.93 -18.48
CA THR A 144 -2.84 19.19 -19.16
C THR A 144 -4.17 19.95 -19.02
N PRO A 145 -4.94 20.16 -20.10
CA PRO A 145 -6.26 20.77 -19.99
C PRO A 145 -7.17 19.98 -19.04
N VAL A 146 -7.97 20.69 -18.22
CA VAL A 146 -8.84 20.07 -17.19
C VAL A 146 -9.75 18.99 -17.79
N THR A 147 -10.29 19.22 -18.98
CA THR A 147 -11.17 18.26 -19.69
C THR A 147 -10.45 16.97 -20.05
N ILE A 148 -9.18 17.05 -20.45
CA ILE A 148 -8.34 15.90 -20.77
C ILE A 148 -7.92 15.19 -19.48
N ALA A 149 -7.46 15.93 -18.47
CA ALA A 149 -7.08 15.38 -17.17
C ALA A 149 -8.22 14.61 -16.50
N THR A 150 -9.43 15.15 -16.54
CA THR A 150 -10.64 14.50 -16.03
C THR A 150 -10.95 13.22 -16.80
N SER A 151 -10.85 13.25 -18.13
CA SER A 151 -11.04 12.06 -18.96
C SER A 151 -10.02 10.97 -18.63
N ILE A 152 -8.75 11.33 -18.43
CA ILE A 152 -7.68 10.40 -18.04
C ILE A 152 -8.01 9.73 -16.70
N ASP A 153 -8.35 10.52 -15.68
CA ASP A 153 -8.64 10.02 -14.34
C ASP A 153 -9.85 9.07 -14.34
N LEU A 154 -10.98 9.52 -14.90
CA LEU A 154 -12.20 8.73 -14.94
C LEU A 154 -12.04 7.42 -15.71
N LEU A 155 -11.39 7.46 -16.88
CA LEU A 155 -11.19 6.27 -17.70
C LEU A 155 -10.20 5.29 -17.05
N THR A 156 -9.12 5.81 -16.45
CA THR A 156 -8.17 4.98 -15.68
C THR A 156 -8.88 4.27 -14.53
N ARG A 157 -9.70 4.99 -13.75
CA ARG A 157 -10.49 4.42 -12.66
C ARG A 157 -11.50 3.39 -13.14
N LEU A 158 -12.20 3.68 -14.22
CA LEU A 158 -13.17 2.75 -14.79
C LEU A 158 -12.52 1.41 -15.14
N ILE A 159 -11.38 1.45 -15.83
CA ILE A 159 -10.61 0.25 -16.20
C ILE A 159 -10.20 -0.54 -14.94
N LEU A 160 -9.65 0.15 -13.94
CA LEU A 160 -9.21 -0.49 -12.69
C LEU A 160 -10.39 -1.09 -11.92
N PHE A 161 -11.53 -0.41 -11.84
CA PHE A 161 -12.70 -0.91 -11.11
C PHE A 161 -13.37 -2.08 -11.81
N VAL A 162 -13.50 -2.04 -13.14
CA VAL A 162 -14.08 -3.14 -13.92
C VAL A 162 -13.26 -4.42 -13.74
N VAL A 163 -11.95 -4.32 -13.55
CA VAL A 163 -11.10 -5.49 -13.27
C VAL A 163 -11.14 -5.89 -11.78
N ASN A 164 -10.98 -4.92 -10.88
CA ASN A 164 -10.81 -5.22 -9.45
C ASN A 164 -12.10 -5.67 -8.77
N ILE A 165 -13.27 -5.10 -9.11
CA ILE A 165 -14.54 -5.42 -8.44
C ILE A 165 -14.93 -6.89 -8.68
N PRO A 166 -14.93 -7.42 -9.92
CA PRO A 166 -15.26 -8.83 -10.14
C PRO A 166 -14.23 -9.78 -9.51
N LEU A 167 -12.93 -9.46 -9.61
CA LEU A 167 -11.88 -10.30 -9.03
C LEU A 167 -12.00 -10.39 -7.50
N THR A 168 -12.15 -9.25 -6.83
CA THR A 168 -12.30 -9.23 -5.37
C THR A 168 -13.65 -9.79 -4.92
N GLY A 169 -14.72 -9.48 -5.64
CA GLY A 169 -16.07 -9.96 -5.36
C GLY A 169 -16.19 -11.48 -5.48
N THR A 170 -15.62 -12.09 -6.52
CA THR A 170 -15.64 -13.55 -6.71
C THR A 170 -14.83 -14.29 -5.65
N LEU A 171 -13.65 -13.77 -5.29
CA LEU A 171 -12.83 -14.33 -4.22
C LEU A 171 -13.54 -14.23 -2.86
N PHE A 172 -14.19 -13.10 -2.59
CA PHE A 172 -14.95 -12.90 -1.36
C PHE A 172 -16.16 -13.82 -1.28
N TYR A 173 -16.92 -13.96 -2.38
CA TYR A 173 -18.04 -14.89 -2.46
C TYR A 173 -17.60 -16.33 -2.20
N LYS A 174 -16.49 -16.76 -2.81
CA LYS A 174 -15.92 -18.09 -2.58
C LYS A 174 -15.54 -18.30 -1.11
N TYR A 175 -14.89 -17.30 -0.50
CA TYR A 175 -14.54 -17.35 0.91
C TYR A 175 -15.77 -17.50 1.82
N LEU A 176 -16.84 -16.75 1.56
CA LEU A 176 -18.09 -16.86 2.33
C LEU A 176 -18.74 -18.23 2.19
N LYS A 177 -18.75 -18.79 0.97
CA LYS A 177 -19.27 -20.13 0.72
C LYS A 177 -18.48 -21.21 1.47
N ASP A 178 -17.15 -21.16 1.38
CA ASP A 178 -16.29 -22.13 2.08
C ASP A 178 -16.48 -22.01 3.61
N ALA A 179 -16.68 -20.80 4.14
CA ALA A 179 -16.95 -20.57 5.56
C ALA A 179 -18.33 -21.11 6.01
N SER A 180 -19.38 -20.98 5.18
CA SER A 180 -20.70 -21.53 5.49
C SER A 180 -20.70 -23.06 5.49
N ASP A 181 -20.01 -23.68 4.53
CA ASP A 181 -19.94 -25.14 4.40
C ASP A 181 -19.19 -25.77 5.60
N GLN A 182 -18.17 -25.10 6.14
CA GLN A 182 -17.47 -25.53 7.35
C GLN A 182 -18.30 -25.43 8.63
N GLN A 183 -19.27 -24.52 8.69
CA GLN A 183 -20.18 -24.42 9.84
C GLN A 183 -21.27 -25.50 9.80
N GLN A 184 -21.79 -25.85 8.62
CA GLN A 184 -22.78 -26.93 8.48
C GLN A 184 -22.19 -28.32 8.76
N ASN A 185 -20.92 -28.55 8.44
CA ASN A 185 -20.28 -29.86 8.69
C ASN A 185 -19.83 -30.06 10.16
N LYS A 186 -20.04 -29.06 11.03
CA LYS A 186 -19.75 -29.10 12.47
C LYS A 186 -21.00 -29.20 13.35
N SER A 187 -22.21 -29.18 12.77
CA SER A 187 -23.48 -29.43 13.47
C SER A 187 -24.00 -30.82 13.17
#